data_AF-A0A7J6M5R5-F1
#
_entry.id   AF-A0A7J6M5R5-F1
#
_cell.length_a   1.000
_cell.length_b   1.000
_cell.length_c   1.000
_cell.angle_alpha   90.00
_cell.angle_beta   90.00
_cell.angle_gamma   90.00
#
_symmetry.space_group_name_H-M   'P 1'
#
loop_
_entity.id
_entity.type
_entity.pdbx_description
1 polymer ?
#
loop_
_entity_poly.entity_id
_entity_poly.type
_entity_poly.pdbx_seq_one_letter_code
_entity_poly.pdbx_strand_id
1 'polypeptide(L)'
;MHLTALLFVTVIYLATSSDGRTSGEIKRSSRSDLQPEGGTAVDIDEGSGRRQTVVVSRGLMGSGKSTAMRTAAMLLGGDWLNQDEFFLPGRHWKDERNSFFDSVSNSTRCGKSYVFVDRMHTKVDQRRDIQAQIETCNGQFPNIAYLQWMHPADQNCSDPVKGRHHREVCLRNLRNRAGRHRLMPANAPFERILDDAAKKAQELTKEELEEYGANLFDIDVTLDRYGVVNEILRVLGRDKDFTEEQIRDAVQKVADIEKDKPELVSAGRSKPRSFQLKLSNKSTKELRDAVRNETWEYMHEKGMLLNDKFHVPLLYNTEPKNPDNATAEFERQLYPLVHKKFSFEVSSVVCSGARACALPVDFHGHIPCRNEHPHITLGVGRDASPRESDDMLSAADHEKHPSSEIREWALQKRLNLSGIVLVINR
;
A
#
# COMPACT_ATOMS: atom_id res chain seq x y z
N MET A 1 -8.69 29.90 32.67
CA MET A 1 -7.99 31.15 32.31
C MET A 1 -6.58 30.78 31.86
N HIS A 2 -6.23 31.23 30.65
CA HIS A 2 -4.91 31.48 30.04
C HIS A 2 -3.77 30.43 30.07
N LEU A 3 -3.37 29.99 28.86
CA LEU A 3 -2.05 30.18 28.18
C LEU A 3 -0.88 29.48 28.90
N THR A 4 -0.04 28.66 28.26
CA THR A 4 0.88 28.93 27.14
C THR A 4 1.51 27.57 26.78
N ALA A 5 1.80 27.18 25.54
CA ALA A 5 3.09 27.48 24.91
C ALA A 5 3.09 27.07 23.42
N LEU A 6 3.70 27.94 22.63
CA LEU A 6 3.87 27.95 21.18
C LEU A 6 5.30 27.53 20.83
N LEU A 7 5.47 26.99 19.61
CA LEU A 7 6.65 27.07 18.72
C LEU A 7 7.99 26.40 19.10
N PHE A 8 8.49 25.57 18.18
CA PHE A 8 9.86 25.70 17.67
C PHE A 8 9.90 25.46 16.16
N VAL A 9 10.27 26.51 15.42
CA VAL A 9 10.72 26.53 14.03
C VAL A 9 12.16 27.03 14.10
N THR A 10 13.09 26.34 13.44
CA THR A 10 14.45 26.86 13.23
C THR A 10 14.83 26.69 11.77
N VAL A 11 15.07 27.84 11.12
CA VAL A 11 15.69 28.03 9.80
C VAL A 11 17.09 28.60 10.06
N ILE A 12 18.11 28.18 9.29
CA ILE A 12 19.41 28.87 9.18
C ILE A 12 19.74 29.09 7.69
N TYR A 13 20.39 30.22 7.42
CA TYR A 13 20.52 31.00 6.18
C TYR A 13 21.94 30.96 5.57
N LEU A 14 22.10 31.58 4.38
CA LEU A 14 23.29 32.15 3.67
C LEU A 14 23.51 31.52 2.26
N ALA A 15 23.78 32.22 1.14
CA ALA A 15 24.34 33.56 0.90
C ALA A 15 24.01 34.16 -0.52
N THR A 16 24.00 35.50 -0.59
CA THR A 16 24.46 36.50 -1.61
C THR A 16 24.16 36.47 -3.13
N SER A 17 23.49 37.56 -3.58
CA SER A 17 23.84 38.59 -4.61
C SER A 17 24.19 38.23 -6.07
N SER A 18 23.41 38.71 -7.07
CA SER A 18 23.67 39.91 -7.93
C SER A 18 22.96 39.85 -9.30
N ASP A 19 22.38 41.00 -9.70
CA ASP A 19 22.21 41.58 -11.05
C ASP A 19 21.45 40.88 -12.20
N GLY A 20 20.41 41.58 -12.69
CA GLY A 20 20.50 42.24 -14.00
C GLY A 20 19.85 41.60 -15.24
N ARG A 21 18.79 42.29 -15.72
CA ARG A 21 18.41 42.57 -17.13
C ARG A 21 17.56 41.59 -17.98
N THR A 22 16.42 42.20 -18.37
CA THR A 22 15.76 42.29 -19.70
C THR A 22 15.10 41.08 -20.35
N SER A 23 13.81 41.28 -20.60
CA SER A 23 12.83 40.51 -21.36
C SER A 23 13.16 40.39 -22.85
N GLY A 24 13.04 39.17 -23.38
CA GLY A 24 12.98 38.89 -24.82
C GLY A 24 11.83 37.92 -25.12
N GLU A 25 10.83 38.39 -25.86
CA GLU A 25 9.78 37.57 -26.46
C GLU A 25 10.36 36.63 -27.52
N ILE A 26 10.06 35.33 -27.43
CA ILE A 26 10.37 34.35 -28.48
C ILE A 26 9.07 33.82 -29.08
N LYS A 27 8.77 34.24 -30.30
CA LYS A 27 7.72 33.69 -31.16
C LYS A 27 8.13 32.29 -31.66
N ARG A 28 7.29 31.28 -31.43
CA ARG A 28 7.44 29.93 -32.02
C ARG A 28 6.70 29.87 -33.35
N SER A 29 7.43 29.46 -34.39
CA SER A 29 6.97 29.16 -35.74
C SER A 29 6.62 27.66 -35.83
N SER A 30 5.46 27.36 -36.40
CA SER A 30 4.94 26.01 -36.63
C SER A 30 5.49 25.42 -37.93
N ARG A 31 5.86 24.13 -37.90
CA ARG A 31 6.03 23.34 -39.12
C ARG A 31 5.50 21.92 -38.90
N SER A 32 4.41 21.68 -39.62
CA SER A 32 3.82 20.40 -40.01
C SER A 32 4.75 19.72 -41.05
N ASP A 33 4.71 18.48 -41.48
CA ASP A 33 3.84 17.31 -41.44
C ASP A 33 4.77 16.11 -41.72
N LEU A 34 4.41 14.89 -41.32
CA LEU A 34 4.66 13.62 -42.05
C LEU A 34 4.12 12.46 -41.20
N GLN A 35 3.15 11.72 -41.75
CA GLN A 35 2.64 10.44 -41.22
C GLN A 35 3.46 9.28 -41.81
N PRO A 36 3.51 8.13 -41.10
CA PRO A 36 3.18 6.89 -41.80
C PRO A 36 2.31 5.92 -40.97
N GLU A 37 1.69 5.02 -41.73
CA GLU A 37 0.66 4.07 -41.36
C GLU A 37 1.19 2.78 -40.71
N GLY A 38 0.35 2.19 -39.85
CA GLY A 38 0.02 0.76 -39.76
C GLY A 38 1.15 -0.27 -39.55
N GLY A 39 1.24 -0.83 -38.33
CA GLY A 39 2.03 -2.05 -38.10
C GLY A 39 1.88 -2.63 -36.70
N THR A 40 1.62 -3.94 -36.66
CA THR A 40 1.48 -4.85 -35.51
C THR A 40 2.60 -4.80 -34.48
N ALA A 41 2.28 -5.17 -33.22
CA ALA A 41 3.16 -5.24 -32.05
C ALA A 41 4.63 -5.54 -32.40
N VAL A 42 5.44 -4.49 -32.27
CA VAL A 42 6.85 -4.43 -32.63
C VAL A 42 7.69 -4.92 -31.44
N ASP A 43 8.54 -5.92 -31.68
CA ASP A 43 9.72 -6.17 -30.84
C ASP A 43 10.50 -4.85 -30.76
N ILE A 44 10.48 -4.22 -29.58
CA ILE A 44 11.10 -2.91 -29.38
C ILE A 44 12.60 -3.07 -29.60
N ASP A 45 13.08 -2.51 -30.70
CA ASP A 45 14.50 -2.32 -31.02
C ASP A 45 15.14 -1.46 -29.91
N GLU A 46 15.72 -2.11 -28.90
CA GLU A 46 16.48 -1.51 -27.80
C GLU A 46 17.78 -0.81 -28.29
N GLY A 47 18.06 -0.83 -29.61
CA GLY A 47 19.27 -0.27 -30.21
C GLY A 47 19.18 1.17 -30.70
N SER A 48 17.99 1.78 -30.81
CA SER A 48 17.89 3.19 -31.23
C SER A 48 17.99 4.11 -30.02
N GLY A 49 18.93 5.07 -30.05
CA GLY A 49 19.30 5.99 -28.96
C GLY A 49 18.20 6.95 -28.46
N ARG A 50 17.00 6.44 -28.17
CA ARG A 50 15.88 7.20 -27.66
C ARG A 50 16.04 7.38 -26.15
N ARG A 51 16.27 8.63 -25.76
CA ARG A 51 16.41 9.06 -24.37
C ARG A 51 15.17 8.67 -23.56
N GLN A 52 15.37 8.03 -22.40
CA GLN A 52 14.30 7.72 -21.45
C GLN A 52 13.53 8.99 -21.07
N THR A 53 12.21 8.88 -20.85
CA THR A 53 11.36 9.97 -20.34
C THR A 53 10.84 9.66 -18.94
N VAL A 54 11.12 10.54 -17.99
CA VAL A 54 10.59 10.49 -16.62
C VAL A 54 9.42 11.45 -16.53
N VAL A 55 8.24 10.93 -16.20
CA VAL A 55 6.98 11.69 -16.10
C VAL A 55 6.68 11.94 -14.63
N VAL A 56 6.72 13.21 -14.20
CA VAL A 56 6.53 13.61 -12.80
C VAL A 56 5.22 14.37 -12.67
N SER A 57 4.38 14.03 -11.69
CA SER A 57 3.10 14.71 -11.48
C SER A 57 3.12 15.76 -10.37
N ARG A 58 2.43 16.89 -10.56
CA ARG A 58 2.13 17.89 -9.53
C ARG A 58 0.62 18.11 -9.42
N GLY A 59 0.03 17.78 -8.28
CA GLY A 59 -1.41 17.94 -8.08
C GLY A 59 -1.93 17.41 -6.76
N LEU A 60 -3.13 17.84 -6.38
CA LEU A 60 -3.78 17.42 -5.13
C LEU A 60 -4.21 15.95 -5.17
N MET A 61 -4.39 15.32 -4.01
CA MET A 61 -5.01 14.00 -3.94
C MET A 61 -6.43 14.03 -4.53
N GLY A 62 -6.84 12.97 -5.22
CA GLY A 62 -8.17 12.93 -5.87
C GLY A 62 -8.24 13.57 -7.26
N SER A 63 -7.16 14.16 -7.78
CA SER A 63 -7.14 14.74 -9.14
C SER A 63 -7.09 13.72 -10.29
N GLY A 64 -7.03 12.41 -10.00
CA GLY A 64 -7.00 11.36 -11.02
C GLY A 64 -5.61 10.86 -11.45
N LYS A 65 -4.52 11.46 -10.92
CA LYS A 65 -3.11 11.12 -11.19
C LYS A 65 -2.84 9.62 -11.31
N SER A 66 -3.04 8.89 -10.21
CA SER A 66 -2.67 7.47 -10.12
C SER A 66 -3.31 6.62 -11.19
N THR A 67 -4.61 6.77 -11.40
CA THR A 67 -5.36 6.01 -12.40
C THR A 67 -4.84 6.32 -13.80
N ALA A 68 -4.65 7.60 -14.12
CA ALA A 68 -4.22 8.03 -15.46
C ALA A 68 -2.75 7.70 -15.76
N MET A 69 -1.83 7.98 -14.84
CA MET A 69 -0.40 7.67 -14.99
C MET A 69 -0.17 6.17 -15.07
N ARG A 70 -0.89 5.35 -14.28
CA ARG A 70 -0.82 3.89 -14.38
C ARG A 70 -1.32 3.39 -15.73
N THR A 71 -2.39 3.99 -16.26
CA THR A 71 -2.91 3.64 -17.59
C THR A 71 -1.92 4.00 -18.68
N ALA A 72 -1.35 5.22 -18.65
CA ALA A 72 -0.35 5.65 -19.61
C ALA A 72 0.92 4.80 -19.54
N ALA A 73 1.39 4.43 -18.34
CA ALA A 73 2.51 3.52 -18.16
C ALA A 73 2.23 2.14 -18.75
N MET A 74 1.01 1.60 -18.56
CA MET A 74 0.62 0.31 -19.14
C MET A 74 0.64 0.35 -20.67
N LEU A 75 0.09 1.41 -21.28
CA LEU A 75 0.07 1.58 -22.73
C LEU A 75 1.49 1.71 -23.31
N LEU A 76 2.33 2.52 -22.68
CA LEU A 76 3.70 2.80 -23.12
C LEU A 76 4.72 1.71 -22.71
N GLY A 77 4.28 0.64 -22.06
CA GLY A 77 5.18 -0.39 -21.53
C GLY A 77 6.20 0.16 -20.53
N GLY A 78 5.85 1.20 -19.77
CA GLY A 78 6.69 1.90 -18.81
C GLY A 78 6.62 1.33 -17.39
N ASP A 79 7.35 1.97 -16.47
CA ASP A 79 7.21 1.75 -15.03
C ASP A 79 6.29 2.81 -14.42
N TRP A 80 5.49 2.41 -13.43
CA TRP A 80 4.66 3.31 -12.64
C TRP A 80 4.99 3.14 -11.16
N LEU A 81 5.51 4.19 -10.56
CA LEU A 81 5.97 4.24 -9.18
C LEU A 81 5.07 5.17 -8.39
N ASN A 82 4.24 4.63 -7.52
CA ASN A 82 3.33 5.41 -6.68
C ASN A 82 3.77 5.38 -5.22
N GLN A 83 4.03 6.55 -4.63
CA GLN A 83 4.46 6.68 -3.24
C GLN A 83 3.50 5.95 -2.27
N ASP A 84 2.20 5.98 -2.54
CA ASP A 84 1.16 5.36 -1.72
C ASP A 84 1.25 3.82 -1.67
N GLU A 85 1.97 3.20 -2.61
CA GLU A 85 2.20 1.75 -2.63
C GLU A 85 3.38 1.32 -1.74
N PHE A 86 4.28 2.24 -1.41
CA PHE A 86 5.41 1.99 -0.52
C PHE A 86 5.06 2.17 0.97
N PHE A 87 3.89 2.74 1.26
CA PHE A 87 3.40 2.89 2.62
C PHE A 87 2.90 1.55 3.15
N LEU A 88 3.67 0.92 4.04
CA LEU A 88 3.40 -0.37 4.65
C LEU A 88 3.15 -0.19 6.15
N PRO A 89 1.98 -0.62 6.67
CA PRO A 89 1.70 -0.54 8.10
C PRO A 89 2.84 -1.13 8.93
N GLY A 90 3.35 -0.35 9.90
CA GLY A 90 4.40 -0.78 10.82
C GLY A 90 5.84 -0.44 10.41
N ARG A 91 6.06 0.08 9.18
CA ARG A 91 7.38 0.62 8.81
C ARG A 91 7.54 2.07 9.29
N HIS A 92 8.79 2.45 9.54
CA HIS A 92 9.10 3.83 9.85
C HIS A 92 9.01 4.66 8.56
N TRP A 93 8.39 5.84 8.62
CA TRP A 93 8.12 6.67 7.44
C TRP A 93 9.36 7.02 6.61
N LYS A 94 10.54 7.11 7.25
CA LYS A 94 11.81 7.34 6.54
C LYS A 94 12.19 6.14 5.67
N ASP A 95 11.98 4.93 6.14
CA ASP A 95 12.35 3.71 5.41
C ASP A 95 11.44 3.53 4.19
N GLU A 96 10.15 3.85 4.32
CA GLU A 96 9.19 3.85 3.21
C GLU A 96 9.53 4.90 2.16
N ARG A 97 9.88 6.11 2.61
CA ARG A 97 10.34 7.19 1.73
C ARG A 97 11.61 6.80 0.99
N ASN A 98 12.59 6.21 1.69
CA ASN A 98 13.83 5.75 1.08
C ASN A 98 13.57 4.62 0.08
N SER A 99 12.70 3.65 0.42
CA SER A 99 12.33 2.56 -0.50
C SER A 99 11.69 3.07 -1.80
N PHE A 100 10.85 4.11 -1.71
CA PHE A 100 10.28 4.77 -2.88
C PHE A 100 11.37 5.45 -3.72
N PHE A 101 12.28 6.19 -3.08
CA PHE A 101 13.39 6.85 -3.75
C PHE A 101 14.36 5.86 -4.42
N ASP A 102 14.74 4.79 -3.73
CA ASP A 102 15.56 3.72 -4.30
C ASP A 102 14.88 3.11 -5.54
N SER A 103 13.56 2.98 -5.52
CA SER A 103 12.81 2.47 -6.69
C SER A 103 12.80 3.45 -7.86
N VAL A 104 12.77 4.75 -7.61
CA VAL A 104 12.91 5.79 -8.65
C VAL A 104 14.32 5.74 -9.25
N SER A 105 15.36 5.72 -8.41
CA SER A 105 16.75 5.65 -8.86
C SER A 105 17.01 4.40 -9.70
N ASN A 106 16.54 3.24 -9.24
CA ASN A 106 16.70 1.98 -9.97
C ASN A 106 15.95 1.99 -11.32
N SER A 107 14.72 2.51 -11.35
CA SER A 107 13.91 2.57 -12.59
C SER A 107 14.48 3.59 -13.59
N THR A 108 15.15 4.65 -13.12
CA THR A 108 15.76 5.64 -14.02
C THR A 108 17.14 5.22 -14.52
N ARG A 109 17.92 4.47 -13.72
CA ARG A 109 19.26 3.99 -14.13
C ARG A 109 19.23 2.93 -15.24
N CYS A 110 18.32 1.96 -15.13
CA CYS A 110 18.31 0.76 -15.99
C CYS A 110 16.90 0.37 -16.46
N GLY A 111 15.92 1.26 -16.31
CA GLY A 111 14.52 0.92 -16.58
C GLY A 111 14.08 1.19 -18.01
N LYS A 112 12.76 1.09 -18.19
CA LYS A 112 12.08 1.21 -19.48
C LYS A 112 12.19 2.62 -20.05
N SER A 113 11.75 2.80 -21.29
CA SER A 113 11.71 4.11 -21.97
C SER A 113 10.87 5.16 -21.23
N TYR A 114 9.93 4.74 -20.38
CA TYR A 114 9.07 5.62 -19.59
C TYR A 114 9.05 5.23 -18.12
N VAL A 115 9.23 6.21 -17.24
CA VAL A 115 9.09 6.05 -15.78
C VAL A 115 8.12 7.10 -15.27
N PHE A 116 6.98 6.67 -14.74
CA PHE A 116 5.93 7.52 -14.20
C PHE A 116 6.05 7.60 -12.68
N VAL A 117 6.36 8.79 -12.15
CA VAL A 117 6.49 9.05 -10.72
C VAL A 117 5.22 9.73 -10.18
N ASP A 118 4.34 8.92 -9.59
CA ASP A 118 3.06 9.34 -9.03
C ASP A 118 3.21 9.74 -7.55
N ARG A 119 3.24 11.05 -7.35
CA ARG A 119 3.25 11.72 -6.05
C ARG A 119 2.67 13.13 -6.20
N MET A 120 2.23 13.73 -5.11
CA MET A 120 1.58 15.05 -5.15
C MET A 120 2.50 16.22 -5.59
N HIS A 121 3.79 16.18 -5.24
CA HIS A 121 4.82 17.20 -5.53
C HIS A 121 4.38 18.67 -5.39
N THR A 122 3.58 18.98 -4.37
CA THR A 122 3.05 20.32 -4.15
C THR A 122 4.04 21.26 -3.48
N LYS A 123 5.14 20.76 -2.91
CA LYS A 123 6.18 21.55 -2.23
C LYS A 123 7.51 21.52 -2.98
N VAL A 124 8.30 22.58 -2.84
CA VAL A 124 9.63 22.71 -3.46
C VAL A 124 10.55 21.55 -3.04
N ASP A 125 10.65 21.26 -1.74
CA ASP A 125 11.52 20.18 -1.26
C ASP A 125 11.13 18.82 -1.85
N GLN A 126 9.83 18.57 -2.06
CA GLN A 126 9.38 17.31 -2.66
C GLN A 126 9.80 17.18 -4.14
N ARG A 127 9.85 18.30 -4.86
CA ARG A 127 10.27 18.36 -6.27
C ARG A 127 11.78 18.21 -6.40
N ARG A 128 12.54 18.88 -5.54
CA ARG A 128 14.00 18.72 -5.44
C ARG A 128 14.40 17.32 -5.04
N ASP A 129 13.71 16.74 -4.05
CA ASP A 129 13.94 15.37 -3.59
C ASP A 129 13.86 14.38 -4.77
N ILE A 130 12.78 14.46 -5.57
CA ILE A 130 12.58 13.51 -6.67
C ILE A 130 13.58 13.72 -7.79
N GLN A 131 13.89 14.97 -8.13
CA GLN A 131 14.88 15.32 -9.14
C GLN A 131 16.27 14.78 -8.77
N ALA A 132 16.63 14.81 -7.48
CA ALA A 132 17.87 14.23 -6.97
C ALA A 132 17.90 12.69 -7.04
N GLN A 133 16.76 12.01 -7.19
CA GLN A 133 16.68 10.56 -7.37
C GLN A 133 16.67 10.14 -8.85
N ILE A 134 16.56 11.08 -9.79
CA ILE A 134 16.57 10.75 -11.21
C ILE A 134 18.02 10.55 -11.63
N GLU A 135 18.34 9.33 -12.05
CA GLU A 135 19.67 8.96 -12.50
C GLU A 135 19.78 8.91 -14.02
N THR A 136 21.02 8.92 -14.53
CA THR A 136 21.30 8.77 -15.95
C THR A 136 21.06 7.33 -16.41
N CYS A 137 20.36 7.15 -17.53
CA CYS A 137 20.22 5.86 -18.22
C CYS A 137 21.20 5.84 -19.40
N ASN A 138 22.05 4.81 -19.50
CA ASN A 138 23.02 4.68 -20.61
C ASN A 138 23.89 5.93 -20.82
N GLY A 139 24.32 6.57 -19.73
CA GLY A 139 25.17 7.77 -19.76
C GLY A 139 24.45 9.06 -20.16
N GLN A 140 23.13 9.03 -20.37
CA GLN A 140 22.32 10.20 -20.67
C GLN A 140 21.33 10.47 -19.53
N PHE A 141 21.26 11.72 -19.08
CA PHE A 141 20.18 12.13 -18.18
C PHE A 141 18.85 11.96 -18.91
N PRO A 142 17.74 11.52 -18.31
CA PRO A 142 16.47 11.35 -19.02
C PRO A 142 15.83 12.71 -19.38
N ASN A 143 14.84 12.69 -20.27
CA ASN A 143 13.94 13.83 -20.47
C ASN A 143 12.92 13.85 -19.33
N ILE A 144 12.64 15.01 -18.74
CA ILE A 144 11.66 15.12 -17.65
C ILE A 144 10.41 15.80 -18.19
N ALA A 145 9.28 15.09 -18.21
CA ALA A 145 7.96 15.64 -18.52
C ALA A 145 7.21 15.89 -17.21
N TYR A 146 6.85 17.15 -16.96
CA TYR A 146 6.25 17.58 -15.71
C TYR A 146 4.76 17.87 -15.90
N LEU A 147 3.89 17.03 -15.33
CA LEU A 147 2.44 17.13 -15.48
C LEU A 147 1.83 17.94 -14.33
N GLN A 148 1.30 19.13 -14.63
CA GLN A 148 0.59 19.98 -13.69
C GLN A 148 -0.92 19.75 -13.78
N TRP A 149 -1.48 19.11 -12.77
CA TRP A 149 -2.91 18.81 -12.70
C TRP A 149 -3.64 20.06 -12.24
N MET A 150 -4.54 20.57 -13.06
CA MET A 150 -5.27 21.80 -12.75
C MET A 150 -6.66 21.85 -13.37
N HIS A 151 -7.50 22.72 -12.82
CA HIS A 151 -8.79 23.05 -13.41
C HIS A 151 -8.63 24.25 -14.35
N PRO A 152 -9.20 24.25 -15.56
CA PRO A 152 -9.06 25.36 -16.52
C PRO A 152 -9.50 26.73 -15.95
N ALA A 153 -10.57 26.74 -15.16
CA ALA A 153 -11.04 27.96 -14.47
C ALA A 153 -10.06 28.53 -13.42
N ASP A 154 -9.03 27.77 -13.02
CA ASP A 154 -7.99 28.21 -12.08
C ASP A 154 -6.67 28.59 -12.79
N GLN A 155 -6.64 28.67 -14.13
CA GLN A 155 -5.43 28.98 -14.91
C GLN A 155 -4.82 30.35 -14.58
N ASN A 156 -5.67 31.31 -14.19
CA ASN A 156 -5.26 32.66 -13.83
C ASN A 156 -4.92 32.82 -12.34
N CYS A 157 -4.96 31.74 -11.55
CA CYS A 157 -4.48 31.77 -10.17
C CYS A 157 -2.95 31.81 -10.14
N SER A 158 -2.36 32.39 -9.09
CA SER A 158 -0.89 32.36 -8.91
C SER A 158 -0.34 30.93 -8.86
N ASP A 159 -1.16 29.99 -8.37
CA ASP A 159 -0.89 28.56 -8.39
C ASP A 159 -2.17 27.78 -8.71
N PRO A 160 -2.27 27.14 -9.89
CA PRO A 160 -3.44 26.34 -10.26
C PRO A 160 -3.71 25.17 -9.30
N VAL A 161 -2.71 24.69 -8.56
CA VAL A 161 -2.88 23.65 -7.53
C VAL A 161 -3.65 24.16 -6.30
N LYS A 162 -3.58 25.46 -6.03
CA LYS A 162 -4.34 26.12 -4.94
C LYS A 162 -5.75 26.54 -5.36
N GLY A 163 -6.05 26.39 -6.65
CA GLY A 163 -7.31 26.73 -7.28
C GLY A 163 -8.53 26.19 -6.53
N ARG A 164 -9.60 26.98 -6.50
CA ARG A 164 -10.85 26.59 -5.83
C ARG A 164 -11.52 25.45 -6.60
N HIS A 165 -11.62 25.57 -7.92
CA HIS A 165 -12.34 24.60 -8.74
C HIS A 165 -11.60 23.26 -8.79
N HIS A 166 -10.26 23.28 -8.82
CA HIS A 166 -9.42 22.09 -8.72
C HIS A 166 -9.67 21.35 -7.39
N ARG A 167 -9.76 22.06 -6.26
CA ARG A 167 -10.11 21.45 -4.96
C ARG A 167 -11.51 20.84 -4.97
N GLU A 168 -12.50 21.52 -5.55
CA GLU A 168 -13.88 21.03 -5.62
C GLU A 168 -13.96 19.71 -6.43
N VAL A 169 -13.27 19.63 -7.58
CA VAL A 169 -13.16 18.39 -8.36
C VAL A 169 -12.47 17.28 -7.57
N CYS A 170 -11.35 17.58 -6.91
CA CYS A 170 -10.63 16.61 -6.07
C CYS A 170 -11.51 16.08 -4.93
N LEU A 171 -12.21 16.97 -4.23
CA LEU A 171 -13.10 16.61 -3.12
C LEU A 171 -14.24 15.71 -3.58
N ARG A 172 -14.88 16.04 -4.71
CA ARG A 172 -15.92 15.21 -5.32
C ARG A 172 -15.39 13.81 -5.64
N ASN A 173 -14.20 13.73 -6.26
CA ASN A 173 -13.59 12.46 -6.61
C ASN A 173 -13.21 11.62 -5.38
N LEU A 174 -12.69 12.25 -4.32
CA LEU A 174 -12.38 11.56 -3.06
C LEU A 174 -13.66 11.03 -2.39
N ARG A 175 -14.73 11.84 -2.32
CA ARG A 175 -16.02 11.41 -1.75
C ARG A 175 -16.60 10.22 -2.52
N ASN A 176 -16.49 10.20 -3.83
CA ASN A 176 -16.93 9.08 -4.67
C ASN A 176 -16.10 7.79 -4.47
N ARG A 177 -14.87 7.91 -3.96
CA ARG A 177 -13.95 6.80 -3.66
C ARG A 177 -13.93 6.42 -2.17
N ALA A 178 -14.52 7.23 -1.31
CA ALA A 178 -14.52 7.05 0.13
C ALA A 178 -15.13 5.70 0.51
N GLY A 179 -14.41 4.91 1.31
CA GLY A 179 -14.82 3.56 1.69
C GLY A 179 -14.70 2.52 0.57
N ARG A 180 -14.28 2.91 -0.64
CA ARG A 180 -14.03 1.99 -1.77
C ARG A 180 -12.54 1.83 -2.08
N HIS A 181 -11.70 2.75 -1.63
CA HIS A 181 -10.25 2.71 -1.86
C HIS A 181 -9.48 2.53 -0.54
N ARG A 182 -8.46 1.66 -0.57
CA ARG A 182 -7.62 1.28 0.57
C ARG A 182 -7.20 2.43 1.49
N LEU A 183 -6.73 3.51 0.90
CA LEU A 183 -6.16 4.66 1.63
C LEU A 183 -7.18 5.76 1.95
N MET A 184 -8.47 5.52 1.69
CA MET A 184 -9.53 6.52 1.80
C MET A 184 -10.65 6.02 2.71
N PRO A 185 -10.50 6.15 4.04
CA PRO A 185 -11.57 5.82 4.98
C PRO A 185 -12.85 6.57 4.65
N ALA A 186 -14.02 5.92 4.81
CA ALA A 186 -15.32 6.52 4.54
C ALA A 186 -15.55 7.85 5.30
N ASN A 187 -15.03 7.93 6.52
CA ASN A 187 -15.19 9.08 7.42
C ASN A 187 -13.98 10.01 7.45
N ALA A 188 -13.07 9.94 6.47
CA ALA A 188 -11.92 10.81 6.44
C ALA A 188 -12.34 12.28 6.21
N PRO A 189 -11.72 13.26 6.91
CA PRO A 189 -12.06 14.67 6.75
C PRO A 189 -11.40 15.24 5.47
N PHE A 190 -11.79 14.73 4.30
CA PHE A 190 -11.15 15.02 3.01
C PHE A 190 -11.05 16.52 2.70
N GLU A 191 -12.08 17.29 3.07
CA GLU A 191 -12.11 18.74 2.86
C GLU A 191 -10.97 19.44 3.61
N ARG A 192 -10.84 19.17 4.91
CA ARG A 192 -9.72 19.68 5.73
C ARG A 192 -8.37 19.21 5.19
N ILE A 193 -8.25 17.94 4.80
CA ILE A 193 -7.01 17.38 4.28
C ILE A 193 -6.60 18.09 2.97
N LEU A 194 -7.54 18.30 2.06
CA LEU A 194 -7.31 19.01 0.80
C LEU A 194 -6.97 20.48 1.03
N ASP A 195 -7.68 21.16 1.92
CA ASP A 195 -7.39 22.56 2.26
C ASP A 195 -6.01 22.72 2.90
N ASP A 196 -5.64 21.82 3.82
CA ASP A 196 -4.30 21.80 4.40
C ASP A 196 -3.23 21.55 3.34
N ALA A 197 -3.49 20.65 2.37
CA ALA A 197 -2.56 20.35 1.28
C ALA A 197 -2.40 21.52 0.31
N ALA A 198 -3.51 22.15 -0.10
CA ALA A 198 -3.52 23.30 -0.98
C ALA A 198 -2.87 24.53 -0.31
N LYS A 199 -3.19 24.80 0.96
CA LYS A 199 -2.57 25.89 1.72
C LYS A 199 -1.05 25.74 1.84
N LYS A 200 -0.56 24.51 1.97
CA LYS A 200 0.87 24.19 2.05
C LYS A 200 1.54 24.05 0.67
N ALA A 201 0.79 24.08 -0.42
CA ALA A 201 1.36 24.04 -1.76
C ALA A 201 2.21 25.28 -2.00
N GLN A 202 3.32 25.08 -2.70
CA GLN A 202 4.25 26.12 -3.11
C GLN A 202 4.26 26.18 -4.63
N GLU A 203 4.23 27.42 -5.13
CA GLU A 203 4.35 27.75 -6.54
C GLU A 203 5.65 27.18 -7.11
N LEU A 204 5.67 27.01 -8.43
CA LEU A 204 6.92 26.69 -9.12
C LEU A 204 7.85 27.90 -9.00
N THR A 205 9.10 27.67 -8.63
CA THR A 205 10.10 28.74 -8.60
C THR A 205 10.48 29.15 -10.02
N LYS A 206 11.16 30.28 -10.18
CA LYS A 206 11.63 30.73 -11.50
C LYS A 206 12.58 29.71 -12.12
N GLU A 207 13.47 29.16 -11.30
CA GLU A 207 14.44 28.14 -11.71
C GLU A 207 13.71 26.87 -12.18
N GLU A 208 12.66 26.45 -11.47
CA GLU A 208 11.83 25.30 -11.87
C GLU A 208 11.07 25.58 -13.19
N LEU A 209 10.57 26.79 -13.37
CA LEU A 209 9.89 27.18 -14.63
C LEU A 209 10.87 27.24 -15.81
N GLU A 210 12.11 27.68 -15.60
CA GLU A 210 13.16 27.67 -16.60
C GLU A 210 13.62 26.25 -16.92
N GLU A 211 13.77 25.40 -15.89
CA GLU A 211 14.19 24.02 -16.05
C GLU A 211 13.12 23.16 -16.73
N TYR A 212 11.89 23.21 -16.23
CA TYR A 212 10.79 22.45 -16.80
C TYR A 212 10.34 23.04 -18.14
N GLY A 213 10.31 24.37 -18.26
CA GLY A 213 10.14 25.10 -19.51
C GLY A 213 9.10 24.49 -20.46
N ALA A 214 9.57 24.01 -21.61
CA ALA A 214 8.74 23.40 -22.65
C ALA A 214 8.13 22.02 -22.27
N ASN A 215 8.59 21.44 -21.17
CA ASN A 215 8.16 20.15 -20.64
C ASN A 215 7.21 20.26 -19.44
N LEU A 216 6.73 21.46 -19.11
CA LEU A 216 5.64 21.67 -18.16
C LEU A 216 4.30 21.60 -18.91
N PHE A 217 3.48 20.62 -18.58
CA PHE A 217 2.22 20.36 -19.26
C PHE A 217 1.04 20.43 -18.30
N ASP A 218 0.08 21.31 -18.57
CA ASP A 218 -1.16 21.39 -17.81
C ASP A 218 -2.11 20.26 -18.22
N ILE A 219 -2.61 19.51 -17.24
CA ILE A 219 -3.55 18.41 -17.40
C ILE A 219 -4.89 18.80 -16.77
N ASP A 220 -5.94 18.86 -17.60
CA ASP A 220 -7.28 19.24 -17.20
C ASP A 220 -7.97 18.14 -16.36
N VAL A 221 -8.22 18.45 -15.09
CA VAL A 221 -8.87 17.53 -14.13
C VAL A 221 -10.37 17.35 -14.37
N THR A 222 -10.98 18.11 -15.27
CA THR A 222 -12.42 18.02 -15.60
C THR A 222 -12.70 16.97 -16.68
N LEU A 223 -11.68 16.54 -17.42
CA LEU A 223 -11.76 15.48 -18.40
C LEU A 223 -12.14 14.15 -17.73
N ASP A 224 -12.80 13.28 -18.51
CA ASP A 224 -13.02 11.90 -18.09
C ASP A 224 -11.71 11.11 -18.10
N ARG A 225 -11.74 9.86 -17.61
CA ARG A 225 -10.52 9.05 -17.49
C ARG A 225 -9.83 8.82 -18.84
N TYR A 226 -10.61 8.65 -19.90
CA TYR A 226 -10.11 8.51 -21.26
C TYR A 226 -9.42 9.81 -21.72
N GLY A 227 -10.11 10.95 -21.59
CA GLY A 227 -9.62 12.25 -22.00
C GLY A 227 -8.32 12.64 -21.29
N VAL A 228 -8.21 12.38 -19.98
CA VAL A 228 -6.97 12.62 -19.23
C VAL A 228 -5.82 11.76 -19.76
N VAL A 229 -6.05 10.46 -20.03
CA VAL A 229 -4.99 9.57 -20.54
C VAL A 229 -4.59 9.97 -21.95
N ASN A 230 -5.55 10.28 -22.82
CA ASN A 230 -5.29 10.75 -24.16
C ASN A 230 -4.49 12.06 -24.15
N GLU A 231 -4.81 12.98 -23.23
CA GLU A 231 -4.06 14.23 -23.05
C GLU A 231 -2.61 13.97 -22.61
N ILE A 232 -2.39 13.04 -21.67
CA ILE A 232 -1.04 12.62 -21.27
C ILE A 232 -0.27 12.05 -22.47
N LEU A 233 -0.89 11.18 -23.28
CA LEU A 233 -0.25 10.62 -24.47
C LEU A 233 0.09 11.72 -25.48
N ARG A 234 -0.83 12.67 -25.71
CA ARG A 234 -0.62 13.81 -26.61
C ARG A 234 0.56 14.68 -26.20
N VAL A 235 0.68 15.05 -24.93
CA VAL A 235 1.80 15.88 -24.46
C VAL A 235 3.14 15.13 -24.49
N LEU A 236 3.11 13.79 -24.44
CA LEU A 236 4.27 12.94 -24.64
C LEU A 236 4.58 12.65 -26.13
N GLY A 237 3.75 13.14 -27.06
CA GLY A 237 3.87 12.91 -28.50
C GLY A 237 3.55 11.48 -28.93
N ARG A 238 2.54 10.87 -28.27
CA ARG A 238 2.17 9.45 -28.35
C ARG A 238 0.67 9.21 -28.58
N ASP A 239 -0.08 10.27 -28.88
CA ASP A 239 -1.52 10.21 -29.17
C ASP A 239 -1.86 9.36 -30.40
N LYS A 240 -0.92 9.20 -31.34
CA LYS A 240 -1.10 8.38 -32.55
C LYS A 240 -0.70 6.92 -32.38
N ASP A 241 -0.03 6.58 -31.28
CA ASP A 241 0.50 5.23 -31.06
C ASP A 241 -0.60 4.25 -30.60
N PHE A 242 -1.75 4.77 -30.17
CA PHE A 242 -2.87 3.99 -29.64
C PHE A 242 -4.21 4.44 -30.21
N THR A 243 -5.06 3.47 -30.52
CA THR A 243 -6.46 3.72 -30.88
C THR A 243 -7.28 4.09 -29.65
N GLU A 244 -8.42 4.76 -29.87
CA GLU A 244 -9.36 5.09 -28.81
C GLU A 244 -9.79 3.84 -28.02
N GLU A 245 -10.06 2.73 -28.70
CA GLU A 245 -10.46 1.46 -28.09
C GLU A 245 -9.37 0.91 -27.16
N GLN A 246 -8.10 0.91 -27.59
CA GLN A 246 -6.98 0.47 -26.76
C GLN A 246 -6.83 1.31 -25.49
N ILE A 247 -7.02 2.63 -25.58
CA ILE A 247 -6.97 3.51 -24.41
C ILE A 247 -8.13 3.20 -23.46
N ARG A 248 -9.36 3.05 -23.98
CA ARG A 248 -10.54 2.72 -23.16
C ARG A 248 -10.39 1.37 -22.46
N ASP A 249 -9.88 0.36 -23.16
CA ASP A 249 -9.57 -0.95 -22.60
C ASP A 249 -8.53 -0.87 -21.48
N ALA A 250 -7.47 -0.10 -21.68
CA ALA A 250 -6.45 0.10 -20.65
C ALA A 250 -7.04 0.83 -19.42
N VAL A 251 -7.86 1.86 -19.62
CA VAL A 251 -8.57 2.55 -18.53
C VAL A 251 -9.45 1.58 -17.74
N GLN A 252 -10.18 0.71 -18.43
CA GLN A 252 -11.06 -0.28 -17.80
C GLN A 252 -10.24 -1.32 -17.02
N LYS A 253 -9.17 -1.86 -17.60
CA LYS A 253 -8.24 -2.78 -16.91
C LYS A 253 -7.67 -2.17 -15.64
N VAL A 254 -7.20 -0.91 -15.68
CA VAL A 254 -6.73 -0.21 -14.47
C VAL A 254 -7.85 -0.05 -13.45
N ALA A 255 -9.06 0.31 -13.89
CA ALA A 255 -10.20 0.47 -13.00
C ALA A 255 -10.56 -0.84 -12.27
N ASP A 256 -10.44 -1.98 -12.94
CA ASP A 256 -10.71 -3.29 -12.34
C ASP A 256 -9.60 -3.69 -11.36
N ILE A 257 -8.33 -3.43 -11.69
CA ILE A 257 -7.22 -3.61 -10.72
C ILE A 257 -7.40 -2.74 -9.48
N GLU A 258 -7.93 -1.52 -9.63
CA GLU A 258 -8.22 -0.63 -8.50
C GLU A 258 -9.38 -1.13 -7.63
N LYS A 259 -10.35 -1.88 -8.20
CA LYS A 259 -11.44 -2.52 -7.44
C LYS A 259 -10.98 -3.77 -6.68
N ASP A 260 -10.08 -4.55 -7.27
CA ASP A 260 -9.66 -5.86 -6.74
C ASP A 260 -8.59 -5.80 -5.64
N LYS A 261 -8.13 -4.61 -5.24
CA LYS A 261 -7.17 -4.51 -4.14
C LYS A 261 -7.84 -4.97 -2.84
N PRO A 262 -7.34 -6.03 -2.18
CA PRO A 262 -7.93 -6.51 -0.93
C PRO A 262 -8.01 -5.38 0.08
N GLU A 263 -9.11 -5.31 0.83
CA GLU A 263 -9.29 -4.38 1.95
C GLU A 263 -8.09 -4.50 2.89
N LEU A 264 -7.13 -3.59 2.72
CA LEU A 264 -6.05 -3.44 3.69
C LEU A 264 -6.72 -2.77 4.88
N VAL A 265 -7.14 -3.60 5.84
CA VAL A 265 -7.79 -3.25 7.10
C VAL A 265 -7.30 -1.87 7.51
N SER A 266 -8.18 -0.88 7.34
CA SER A 266 -7.85 0.56 7.39
C SER A 266 -6.84 0.83 8.49
N ALA A 267 -5.69 1.41 8.17
CA ALA A 267 -4.59 1.74 9.09
C ALA A 267 -4.98 2.78 10.16
N GLY A 268 -6.06 2.54 10.89
CA GLY A 268 -6.23 3.05 12.24
C GLY A 268 -4.98 2.68 13.00
N ARG A 269 -4.35 3.68 13.60
CA ARG A 269 -3.04 3.64 14.28
C ARG A 269 -2.97 2.65 15.46
N SER A 270 -3.96 1.78 15.66
CA SER A 270 -3.83 0.67 16.61
C SER A 270 -2.92 -0.38 15.98
N LYS A 271 -1.74 -0.53 16.60
CA LYS A 271 -0.88 -1.69 16.36
C LYS A 271 -1.70 -2.98 16.55
N PRO A 272 -1.44 -4.01 15.74
CA PRO A 272 -2.21 -5.25 15.77
C PRO A 272 -2.14 -5.89 17.17
N ARG A 273 -3.28 -6.32 17.70
CA ARG A 273 -3.34 -7.08 18.95
C ARG A 273 -2.88 -8.52 18.75
N SER A 274 -3.20 -9.11 17.59
CA SER A 274 -2.71 -10.44 17.26
C SER A 274 -2.65 -10.72 15.77
N PHE A 275 -1.80 -11.67 15.40
CA PHE A 275 -1.79 -12.33 14.10
C PHE A 275 -2.26 -13.76 14.29
N GLN A 276 -3.19 -14.20 13.46
CA GLN A 276 -3.78 -15.53 13.59
C GLN A 276 -4.14 -16.12 12.23
N LEU A 277 -3.98 -17.43 12.10
CA LEU A 277 -4.46 -18.20 10.95
C LEU A 277 -5.92 -18.54 11.18
N LYS A 278 -6.81 -17.94 10.39
CA LYS A 278 -8.26 -18.15 10.50
C LYS A 278 -8.69 -19.31 9.61
N LEU A 279 -9.34 -20.31 10.22
CA LEU A 279 -9.90 -21.44 9.49
C LEU A 279 -11.11 -21.00 8.66
N SER A 280 -11.25 -21.60 7.47
CA SER A 280 -12.45 -21.44 6.66
C SER A 280 -13.64 -22.16 7.30
N ASN A 281 -14.88 -21.83 6.94
CA ASN A 281 -16.06 -22.55 7.45
C ASN A 281 -16.00 -24.05 7.14
N LYS A 282 -15.46 -24.42 5.98
CA LYS A 282 -15.25 -25.82 5.59
C LYS A 282 -14.24 -26.50 6.51
N SER A 283 -13.07 -25.89 6.71
CA SER A 283 -12.01 -26.42 7.58
C SER A 283 -12.45 -26.52 9.04
N THR A 284 -13.22 -25.53 9.54
CA THR A 284 -13.82 -25.55 10.87
C THR A 284 -14.76 -26.73 11.04
N LYS A 285 -15.62 -27.00 10.05
CA LYS A 285 -16.51 -28.17 10.08
C LYS A 285 -15.73 -29.47 10.06
N GLU A 286 -14.77 -29.61 9.14
CA GLU A 286 -13.91 -30.81 9.04
C GLU A 286 -13.16 -31.09 10.34
N LEU A 287 -12.66 -30.05 11.01
CA LEU A 287 -12.00 -30.15 12.31
C LEU A 287 -12.98 -30.67 13.38
N ARG A 288 -14.19 -30.11 13.47
CA ARG A 288 -15.19 -30.56 14.46
C ARG A 288 -15.56 -32.02 14.27
N ASP A 289 -15.77 -32.42 13.02
CA ASP A 289 -16.18 -33.78 12.67
C ASP A 289 -15.07 -34.80 12.97
N ALA A 290 -13.79 -34.40 13.00
CA ALA A 290 -12.67 -35.29 13.30
C ALA A 290 -12.34 -35.43 14.79
N VAL A 291 -12.72 -34.45 15.61
CA VAL A 291 -12.58 -34.54 17.07
C VAL A 291 -13.61 -35.55 17.59
N ARG A 292 -13.13 -36.56 18.32
CA ARG A 292 -13.97 -37.66 18.81
C ARG A 292 -15.06 -37.15 19.75
N ASN A 293 -16.23 -37.79 19.73
CA ASN A 293 -17.35 -37.47 20.63
C ASN A 293 -16.92 -37.53 22.10
N GLU A 294 -16.11 -38.52 22.48
CA GLU A 294 -15.64 -38.68 23.86
C GLU A 294 -14.82 -37.46 24.33
N THR A 295 -14.11 -36.78 23.43
CA THR A 295 -13.35 -35.56 23.75
C THR A 295 -14.27 -34.36 23.99
N TRP A 296 -15.35 -34.23 23.20
CA TRP A 296 -16.38 -33.20 23.42
C TRP A 296 -17.14 -33.44 24.72
N GLU A 297 -17.51 -34.69 24.99
CA GLU A 297 -18.16 -35.10 26.25
C GLU A 297 -17.26 -34.81 27.44
N TYR A 298 -15.97 -35.15 27.37
CA TYR A 298 -15.00 -34.83 28.41
C TYR A 298 -14.95 -33.31 28.71
N MET A 299 -14.83 -32.46 27.68
CA MET A 299 -14.82 -31.00 27.88
C MET A 299 -16.12 -30.50 28.53
N HIS A 300 -17.26 -31.06 28.13
CA HIS A 300 -18.56 -30.72 28.69
C HIS A 300 -18.68 -31.15 30.17
N GLU A 301 -18.28 -32.38 30.51
CA GLU A 301 -18.24 -32.89 31.90
C GLU A 301 -17.35 -32.05 32.81
N LYS A 302 -16.24 -31.54 32.27
CA LYS A 302 -15.33 -30.63 32.96
C LYS A 302 -15.81 -29.19 33.01
N GLY A 303 -16.97 -28.88 32.44
CA GLY A 303 -17.57 -27.55 32.46
C GLY A 303 -16.78 -26.51 31.65
N MET A 304 -16.01 -26.95 30.65
CA MET A 304 -15.24 -26.05 29.79
C MET A 304 -16.14 -25.24 28.85
N LEU A 305 -15.72 -24.01 28.57
CA LEU A 305 -16.29 -23.16 27.55
C LEU A 305 -15.71 -23.55 26.19
N LEU A 306 -16.54 -24.15 25.34
CA LEU A 306 -16.14 -24.57 24.00
C LEU A 306 -16.02 -23.38 23.06
N ASN A 307 -14.96 -23.36 22.26
CA ASN A 307 -14.74 -22.33 21.25
C ASN A 307 -15.49 -22.68 19.96
N ASP A 308 -16.21 -21.71 19.39
CA ASP A 308 -16.93 -21.89 18.14
C ASP A 308 -16.15 -21.42 16.91
N LYS A 309 -15.08 -20.64 17.13
CA LYS A 309 -14.25 -19.99 16.10
C LYS A 309 -12.78 -20.36 16.26
N PHE A 310 -12.39 -21.37 15.51
CA PHE A 310 -11.02 -21.87 15.51
C PHE A 310 -10.07 -20.98 14.74
N HIS A 311 -8.89 -20.78 15.33
CA HIS A 311 -7.77 -20.08 14.74
C HIS A 311 -6.47 -20.60 15.37
N VAL A 312 -5.35 -20.42 14.67
CA VAL A 312 -4.01 -20.66 15.21
C VAL A 312 -3.38 -19.31 15.54
N PRO A 313 -3.15 -18.97 16.81
CA PRO A 313 -2.47 -17.73 17.16
C PRO A 313 -0.98 -17.83 16.76
N LEU A 314 -0.52 -16.90 15.92
CA LEU A 314 0.89 -16.82 15.52
C LEU A 314 1.67 -15.82 16.35
N LEU A 315 1.01 -14.73 16.75
CA LEU A 315 1.59 -13.68 17.57
C LEU A 315 0.46 -13.03 18.38
N TYR A 316 0.60 -12.96 19.69
CA TYR A 316 -0.24 -12.14 20.55
C TYR A 316 0.61 -11.00 21.12
N ASN A 317 0.16 -9.76 20.90
CA ASN A 317 0.83 -8.57 21.38
C ASN A 317 0.08 -8.07 22.62
N THR A 318 0.58 -8.42 23.80
CA THR A 318 0.01 -8.01 25.09
C THR A 318 0.20 -6.51 25.35
N GLU A 319 1.21 -5.89 24.74
CA GLU A 319 1.55 -4.48 24.90
C GLU A 319 1.65 -3.78 23.54
N PRO A 320 0.53 -3.64 22.81
CA PRO A 320 0.55 -3.16 21.43
C PRO A 320 1.16 -1.76 21.33
N LYS A 321 1.15 -0.92 22.38
CA LYS A 321 1.78 0.40 22.30
C LYS A 321 3.32 0.33 22.26
N ASN A 322 3.92 -0.64 22.95
CA ASN A 322 5.37 -0.76 23.12
C ASN A 322 5.84 -2.22 23.00
N PRO A 323 5.74 -2.83 21.81
CA PRO A 323 6.21 -4.19 21.59
C PRO A 323 7.70 -4.29 21.86
N ASP A 324 8.13 -5.38 22.50
CA ASP A 324 9.54 -5.73 22.57
C ASP A 324 10.12 -5.99 21.17
N ASN A 325 11.46 -6.01 21.05
CA ASN A 325 12.14 -6.18 19.77
C ASN A 325 11.75 -7.48 19.06
N ALA A 326 11.55 -8.57 19.81
CA ALA A 326 11.18 -9.87 19.24
C ALA A 326 9.76 -9.82 18.64
N THR A 327 8.81 -9.20 19.35
CA THR A 327 7.44 -8.95 18.87
C THR A 327 7.49 -8.15 17.59
N ALA A 328 8.23 -7.04 17.56
CA ALA A 328 8.35 -6.20 16.38
C ALA A 328 8.99 -6.94 15.19
N GLU A 329 9.94 -7.84 15.45
CA GLU A 329 10.54 -8.70 14.43
C GLU A 329 9.51 -9.68 13.85
N PHE A 330 8.76 -10.40 14.69
CA PHE A 330 7.69 -11.28 14.23
C PHE A 330 6.60 -10.51 13.45
N GLU A 331 6.22 -9.30 13.89
CA GLU A 331 5.30 -8.45 13.15
C GLU A 331 5.83 -8.17 11.73
N ARG A 332 7.11 -7.79 11.58
CA ARG A 332 7.73 -7.54 10.26
C ARG A 332 7.73 -8.78 9.38
N GLN A 333 7.94 -9.97 9.94
CA GLN A 333 7.92 -11.22 9.19
C GLN A 333 6.50 -11.63 8.79
N LEU A 334 5.50 -11.36 9.64
CA LEU A 334 4.10 -11.75 9.42
C LEU A 334 3.32 -10.80 8.51
N TYR A 335 3.60 -9.50 8.52
CA TYR A 335 2.89 -8.52 7.69
C TYR A 335 2.87 -8.85 6.18
N PRO A 336 3.99 -9.23 5.55
CA PRO A 336 4.02 -9.63 4.13
C PRO A 336 3.25 -10.92 3.83
N LEU A 337 2.86 -11.67 4.86
CA LEU A 337 2.16 -12.95 4.76
C LEU A 337 0.64 -12.80 4.93
N VAL A 338 0.16 -11.61 5.31
CA VAL A 338 -1.27 -11.36 5.53
C VAL A 338 -2.05 -11.62 4.24
N HIS A 339 -3.22 -12.27 4.37
CA HIS A 339 -4.05 -12.78 3.27
C HIS A 339 -3.46 -13.93 2.43
N LYS A 340 -2.22 -14.36 2.67
CA LYS A 340 -1.71 -15.60 2.07
C LYS A 340 -2.44 -16.80 2.65
N LYS A 341 -2.52 -17.86 1.84
CA LYS A 341 -3.13 -19.13 2.19
C LYS A 341 -2.07 -20.09 2.68
N PHE A 342 -2.39 -20.80 3.75
CA PHE A 342 -1.53 -21.78 4.41
C PHE A 342 -2.24 -23.12 4.51
N SER A 343 -1.44 -24.14 4.75
CA SER A 343 -1.89 -25.48 5.09
C SER A 343 -1.10 -26.00 6.27
N PHE A 344 -1.75 -26.80 7.09
CA PHE A 344 -1.13 -27.46 8.24
C PHE A 344 -1.88 -28.72 8.60
N GLU A 345 -1.27 -29.47 9.49
CA GLU A 345 -1.75 -30.74 9.92
C GLU A 345 -2.11 -30.75 11.41
N VAL A 346 -3.11 -31.56 11.77
CA VAL A 346 -3.47 -31.86 13.15
C VAL A 346 -3.72 -33.36 13.30
N SER A 347 -3.27 -33.93 14.41
CA SER A 347 -3.25 -35.39 14.63
C SER A 347 -3.83 -35.82 15.98
N SER A 348 -3.74 -34.97 17.01
CA SER A 348 -4.25 -35.28 18.35
C SER A 348 -4.92 -34.08 19.02
N VAL A 349 -5.71 -34.37 20.06
CA VAL A 349 -6.23 -33.40 21.02
C VAL A 349 -5.56 -33.66 22.36
N VAL A 350 -5.03 -32.60 22.95
CA VAL A 350 -4.44 -32.61 24.28
C VAL A 350 -5.34 -31.80 25.21
N CYS A 351 -5.69 -32.36 26.36
CA CYS A 351 -6.45 -31.68 27.40
C CYS A 351 -5.76 -31.82 28.75
N SER A 352 -5.89 -30.79 29.59
CA SER A 352 -5.45 -30.84 30.98
C SER A 352 -6.61 -30.54 31.92
N GLY A 353 -7.05 -31.58 32.65
CA GLY A 353 -8.07 -31.46 33.69
C GLY A 353 -9.30 -30.68 33.22
N ALA A 354 -9.70 -29.67 34.00
CA ALA A 354 -10.77 -28.71 33.67
C ALA A 354 -10.24 -27.37 33.13
N ARG A 355 -8.96 -27.27 32.75
CA ARG A 355 -8.30 -26.00 32.43
C ARG A 355 -8.29 -25.65 30.94
N ALA A 356 -7.81 -26.54 30.09
CA ALA A 356 -7.70 -26.27 28.65
C ALA A 356 -7.73 -27.55 27.82
N CYS A 357 -8.18 -27.41 26.58
CA CYS A 357 -8.07 -28.41 25.52
C CYS A 357 -7.64 -27.74 24.22
N ALA A 358 -6.64 -28.31 23.55
CA ALA A 358 -6.07 -27.77 22.32
C ALA A 358 -5.67 -28.88 21.34
N LEU A 359 -5.60 -28.53 20.06
CA LEU A 359 -5.01 -29.34 19.00
C LEU A 359 -3.63 -28.77 18.64
N PRO A 360 -2.53 -29.49 18.87
CA PRO A 360 -1.23 -29.12 18.30
C PRO A 360 -1.30 -29.05 16.77
N VAL A 361 -0.57 -28.10 16.17
CA VAL A 361 -0.57 -27.83 14.74
C VAL A 361 0.84 -27.97 14.17
N ASP A 362 0.97 -28.78 13.13
CA ASP A 362 2.20 -28.95 12.37
C ASP A 362 2.11 -28.20 11.03
N PHE A 363 2.86 -27.11 10.85
CA PHE A 363 2.82 -26.32 9.63
C PHE A 363 3.49 -27.03 8.44
N HIS A 364 2.88 -26.94 7.26
CA HIS A 364 3.57 -27.30 6.01
C HIS A 364 4.47 -26.14 5.59
N GLY A 365 5.74 -26.20 6.01
CA GLY A 365 6.74 -25.19 5.73
C GLY A 365 6.93 -24.19 6.87
N HIS A 366 7.80 -23.21 6.64
CA HIS A 366 8.15 -22.23 7.67
C HIS A 366 7.12 -21.09 7.72
N ILE A 367 6.36 -21.05 8.82
CA ILE A 367 5.49 -19.92 9.16
C ILE A 367 6.05 -19.29 10.44
N PRO A 368 6.45 -18.01 10.42
CA PRO A 368 6.87 -17.31 11.63
C PRO A 368 5.78 -17.42 12.71
N CYS A 369 6.11 -18.05 13.83
CA CYS A 369 5.21 -18.22 14.96
C CYS A 369 5.98 -17.90 16.23
N ARG A 370 5.48 -16.94 17.02
CA ARG A 370 6.06 -16.64 18.34
C ARG A 370 5.70 -17.71 19.36
N ASN A 371 4.59 -18.41 19.12
CA ASN A 371 4.20 -19.52 19.95
C ASN A 371 5.08 -20.74 19.63
N GLU A 372 5.76 -21.27 20.65
CA GLU A 372 6.63 -22.44 20.51
C GLU A 372 5.81 -23.70 20.15
N HIS A 373 4.55 -23.75 20.58
CA HIS A 373 3.62 -24.84 20.29
C HIS A 373 2.38 -24.28 19.57
N PRO A 374 2.46 -24.09 18.24
CA PRO A 374 1.32 -23.66 17.45
C PRO A 374 0.15 -24.63 17.67
N HIS A 375 -1.02 -24.11 17.99
CA HIS A 375 -2.16 -24.94 18.33
C HIS A 375 -3.51 -24.26 18.03
N ILE A 376 -4.59 -25.02 18.07
CA ILE A 376 -5.97 -24.53 18.03
C ILE A 376 -6.62 -24.80 19.39
N THR A 377 -7.04 -23.76 20.11
CA THR A 377 -7.80 -23.92 21.36
C THR A 377 -9.22 -24.39 21.06
N LEU A 378 -9.58 -25.56 21.58
CA LEU A 378 -10.92 -26.15 21.48
C LEU A 378 -11.85 -25.68 22.59
N GLY A 379 -11.31 -25.51 23.80
CA GLY A 379 -12.05 -25.05 24.95
C GLY A 379 -11.14 -24.69 26.12
N VAL A 380 -11.65 -23.85 27.01
CA VAL A 380 -10.97 -23.44 28.25
C VAL A 380 -11.92 -23.55 29.43
N GLY A 381 -11.40 -23.86 30.60
CA GLY A 381 -12.12 -23.78 31.86
C GLY A 381 -12.65 -22.37 32.12
N ARG A 382 -13.69 -22.24 32.94
CA ARG A 382 -14.35 -20.95 33.23
C ARG A 382 -13.39 -19.90 33.80
N ASP A 383 -12.42 -20.34 34.60
CA ASP A 383 -11.43 -19.50 35.25
C ASP A 383 -10.06 -19.55 34.55
N ALA A 384 -9.98 -20.23 33.41
CA ALA A 384 -8.76 -20.41 32.62
C ALA A 384 -8.69 -19.39 31.48
N SER A 385 -7.47 -18.95 31.15
CA SER A 385 -7.23 -18.10 29.98
C SER A 385 -6.78 -18.94 28.78
N PRO A 386 -6.91 -18.44 27.53
CA PRO A 386 -6.39 -19.15 26.35
C PRO A 386 -4.90 -19.51 26.44
N ARG A 387 -4.10 -18.72 27.17
CA ARG A 387 -2.66 -18.97 27.41
C ARG A 387 -2.39 -20.30 28.12
N GLU A 388 -3.37 -20.82 28.86
CA GLU A 388 -3.26 -22.13 29.50
C GLU A 388 -3.10 -23.27 28.48
N SER A 389 -3.50 -23.06 27.22
CA SER A 389 -3.20 -24.00 26.14
C SER A 389 -1.69 -24.04 25.82
N ASP A 390 -1.01 -22.89 25.87
CA ASP A 390 0.44 -22.78 25.65
C ASP A 390 1.20 -23.44 26.80
N ASP A 391 0.81 -23.11 28.04
CA ASP A 391 1.43 -23.61 29.25
C ASP A 391 1.27 -25.14 29.35
N MET A 392 0.09 -25.66 28.96
CA MET A 392 -0.17 -27.10 28.88
C MET A 392 0.71 -27.81 27.85
N LEU A 393 0.86 -27.25 26.64
CA LEU A 393 1.61 -27.90 25.55
C LEU A 393 3.13 -27.82 25.72
N SER A 394 3.63 -26.76 26.36
CA SER A 394 5.05 -26.61 26.67
C SER A 394 5.54 -27.47 27.84
N ALA A 395 4.61 -28.06 28.59
CA ALA A 395 4.90 -28.71 29.87
C ALA A 395 5.66 -27.80 30.87
N ALA A 396 5.64 -26.48 30.66
CA ALA A 396 6.41 -25.52 31.44
C ALA A 396 5.83 -25.29 32.85
N ASP A 397 4.56 -25.62 33.07
CA ASP A 397 3.85 -25.40 34.33
C ASP A 397 3.22 -26.70 34.87
N HIS A 398 4.07 -27.60 35.36
CA HIS A 398 3.65 -28.87 35.97
C HIS A 398 2.80 -28.68 37.24
N GLU A 399 2.82 -27.49 37.86
CA GLU A 399 2.01 -27.17 39.02
C GLU A 399 0.55 -26.92 38.61
N LYS A 400 0.31 -26.20 37.51
CA LYS A 400 -1.04 -25.99 36.95
C LYS A 400 -1.54 -27.14 36.10
N HIS A 401 -0.64 -27.88 35.47
CA HIS A 401 -0.95 -29.02 34.59
C HIS A 401 -0.19 -30.26 35.05
N PRO A 402 -0.65 -30.92 36.13
CA PRO A 402 -0.04 -32.17 36.56
C PRO A 402 -0.09 -33.19 35.41
N SER A 403 1.02 -33.88 35.16
CA SER A 403 1.09 -34.88 34.09
C SER A 403 0.03 -35.99 34.22
N SER A 404 -0.40 -36.28 35.46
CA SER A 404 -1.51 -37.19 35.77
C SER A 404 -2.88 -36.71 35.26
N GLU A 405 -3.03 -35.42 34.97
CA GLU A 405 -4.27 -34.81 34.47
C GLU A 405 -4.25 -34.54 32.97
N ILE A 406 -3.09 -34.70 32.32
CA ILE A 406 -2.97 -34.56 30.87
C ILE A 406 -3.53 -35.82 30.20
N ARG A 407 -4.47 -35.60 29.29
CA ARG A 407 -5.05 -36.63 28.45
C ARG A 407 -4.83 -36.28 26.99
N GLU A 408 -4.40 -37.26 26.22
CA GLU A 408 -4.23 -37.14 24.78
C GLU A 408 -5.12 -38.15 24.05
N TRP A 409 -5.85 -37.65 23.04
CA TRP A 409 -6.64 -38.48 22.14
C TRP A 409 -6.16 -38.29 20.71
N ALA A 410 -5.89 -39.39 20.01
CA ALA A 410 -5.75 -39.34 18.57
C ALA A 410 -7.09 -38.93 17.93
N LEU A 411 -7.02 -38.09 16.89
CA LEU A 411 -8.17 -37.77 16.06
C LEU A 411 -8.70 -39.02 15.36
N GLN A 412 -9.99 -39.01 14.96
CA GLN A 412 -10.57 -40.10 14.17
C GLN A 412 -9.82 -40.34 12.85
N LYS A 413 -9.28 -39.26 12.30
CA LYS A 413 -8.39 -39.25 11.15
C LYS A 413 -7.44 -38.06 11.27
N ARG A 414 -6.20 -38.25 10.79
CA ARG A 414 -5.25 -37.17 10.57
C ARG A 414 -5.85 -36.17 9.59
N LEU A 415 -5.84 -34.88 9.91
CA LEU A 415 -6.42 -33.84 9.05
C LEU A 415 -5.34 -32.96 8.45
N ASN A 416 -5.40 -32.79 7.13
CA ASN A 416 -4.62 -31.81 6.40
C ASN A 416 -5.56 -30.65 6.03
N LEU A 417 -5.48 -29.56 6.79
CA LEU A 417 -6.31 -28.38 6.55
C LEU A 417 -5.58 -27.44 5.59
N SER A 418 -6.30 -26.89 4.61
CA SER A 418 -5.74 -25.99 3.60
C SER A 418 -6.64 -24.78 3.35
N GLY A 419 -6.10 -23.77 2.66
CA GLY A 419 -6.82 -22.54 2.35
C GLY A 419 -7.04 -21.64 3.57
N ILE A 420 -6.22 -21.81 4.61
CA ILE A 420 -6.30 -21.07 5.86
C ILE A 420 -5.62 -19.73 5.67
N VAL A 421 -6.27 -18.64 6.09
CA VAL A 421 -5.81 -17.29 5.76
C VAL A 421 -5.20 -16.63 6.98
N LEU A 422 -4.00 -16.06 6.83
CA LEU A 422 -3.44 -15.18 7.87
C LEU A 422 -4.21 -13.88 7.93
N VAL A 423 -4.75 -13.57 9.10
CA VAL A 423 -5.49 -12.33 9.39
C VAL A 423 -4.87 -11.58 10.56
N ILE A 424 -5.09 -10.27 10.57
CA ILE A 424 -4.71 -9.39 11.67
C ILE A 424 -5.96 -9.11 12.51
N ASN A 425 -5.83 -9.24 13.82
CA ASN A 425 -6.80 -8.75 14.79
C ASN A 425 -6.27 -7.45 15.43
N ARG A 426 -7.08 -6.38 15.51
CA ARG A 426 -6.65 -5.04 15.93
C ARG A 426 -7.34 -4.56 17.20
#